data_AF-A0A3C1H7A6-F1
#
_entry.id   AF-A0A3C1H7A6-F1
#
_cell.length_a   1.000
_cell.length_b   1.000
_cell.length_c   1.000
_cell.angle_alpha   90.00
_cell.angle_beta   90.00
_cell.angle_gamma   90.00
#
_symmetry.space_group_name_H-M   'P 1'
#
loop_
_entity.id
_entity.type
_entity.pdbx_description
1 polymer ?
#
loop_
_entity_poly.entity_id
_entity_poly.type
_entity_poly.pdbx_seq_one_letter_code
_entity_poly.pdbx_strand_id
1 'polypeptide(L)' 'MSLAGQRSRIVGLTRELASHWERTRESWRDAQAQEFERKYLEEIHSGVSAAIAAMDQIDKQISKLRNDCG' A
#
# COMPACT_ATOMS: atom_id res chain seq x y z
N MET A 1 6.22 -12.64 -13.12
CA MET A 1 5.43 -11.81 -12.18
C MET A 1 5.21 -10.44 -12.83
N SER A 2 3.97 -9.96 -12.97
CA SER A 2 3.68 -8.66 -13.59
C SER A 2 3.58 -7.55 -12.55
N LEU A 3 3.93 -6.31 -12.93
CA LEU A 3 3.84 -5.13 -12.07
C LEU A 3 2.41 -4.91 -11.55
N ALA A 4 1.42 -5.08 -12.44
CA ALA A 4 0.00 -5.04 -12.11
C ALA A 4 -0.41 -6.09 -11.05
N GLY A 5 0.13 -7.30 -11.13
CA GLY A 5 -0.10 -8.34 -10.13
C GLY A 5 0.43 -7.94 -8.75
N GLN A 6 1.59 -7.29 -8.68
CA GLN A 6 2.21 -6.91 -7.40
C GLN A 6 1.52 -5.70 -6.79
N ARG A 7 1.06 -4.77 -7.64
CA ARG A 7 0.17 -3.67 -7.23
C ARG A 7 -1.12 -4.18 -6.60
N SER A 8 -1.79 -5.15 -7.25
CA SER A 8 -3.02 -5.75 -6.71
C SER A 8 -2.75 -6.42 -5.36
N ARG A 9 -1.64 -7.16 -5.26
CA ARG A 9 -1.23 -7.84 -4.03
C ARG A 9 -0.97 -6.87 -2.88
N ILE A 10 -0.20 -5.80 -3.10
CA ILE A 10 0.12 -4.85 -2.02
C ILE A 10 -1.12 -4.08 -1.54
N VAL A 11 -2.03 -3.74 -2.46
CA VAL A 11 -3.34 -3.14 -2.12
C VAL A 11 -4.17 -4.09 -1.27
N GLY A 12 -4.23 -5.37 -1.65
CA GLY A 12 -4.95 -6.40 -0.90
C GLY A 12 -4.43 -6.56 0.52
N LEU A 13 -3.11 -6.74 0.66
CA LEU A 13 -2.46 -6.89 1.98
C LEU A 13 -2.63 -5.65 2.86
N THR A 14 -2.61 -4.45 2.28
CA THR A 14 -2.81 -3.20 3.04
C THR A 14 -4.24 -3.08 3.55
N ARG A 15 -5.23 -3.54 2.78
CA ARG A 15 -6.63 -3.61 3.24
C ARG A 15 -6.82 -4.65 4.34
N GLU A 16 -6.17 -5.80 4.22
CA GLU A 16 -6.19 -6.84 5.25
C GLU A 16 -5.58 -6.33 6.56
N LEU A 17 -4.43 -5.64 6.49
CA LEU A 17 -3.81 -4.98 7.64
C LEU A 17 -4.76 -3.99 8.32
N ALA A 18 -5.42 -3.12 7.56
CA ALA A 18 -6.38 -2.16 8.11
C ALA A 18 -7.56 -2.86 8.80
N SER A 19 -8.10 -3.92 8.19
CA SER A 19 -9.17 -4.73 8.78
C SER A 19 -8.75 -5.39 10.09
N HIS A 20 -7.52 -5.93 10.14
CA HIS A 20 -6.98 -6.49 11.38
C HIS A 20 -6.78 -5.42 12.46
N TRP A 21 -6.30 -4.24 12.08
CA TRP A 21 -6.14 -3.12 13.00
C TRP A 21 -7.47 -2.68 13.62
N GLU A 22 -8.53 -2.53 12.83
CA GLU A 22 -9.86 -2.17 13.33
C GLU A 22 -10.35 -3.16 14.39
N ARG A 23 -10.19 -4.47 14.14
CA ARG A 23 -10.52 -5.52 15.12
C ARG A 23 -9.66 -5.43 16.37
N THR A 24 -8.35 -5.18 16.22
CA THR A 24 -7.46 -5.01 17.36
C THR A 24 -7.86 -3.81 18.22
N ARG A 25 -8.31 -2.71 17.60
CA ARG A 25 -8.81 -1.54 18.33
C ARG A 25 -10.12 -1.79 19.08
N GLU A 26 -10.83 -2.88 18.80
CA GLU A 26 -12.03 -3.20 19.58
C GLU A 26 -11.66 -3.48 21.05
N SER A 27 -10.51 -4.13 21.29
CA SER A 27 -10.02 -4.50 22.62
C SER A 27 -8.83 -3.66 23.10
N TRP A 28 -8.03 -3.09 22.20
CA TRP A 28 -6.86 -2.27 22.53
C TRP A 28 -7.07 -0.79 22.16
N ARG A 29 -7.40 0.04 23.16
CA ARG A 29 -7.84 1.44 22.97
C ARG A 29 -7.06 2.47 23.80
N ASP A 30 -5.94 2.07 24.37
CA ASP A 30 -5.14 2.94 25.22
C ASP A 30 -4.30 3.94 24.40
N ALA A 31 -3.48 4.73 25.09
CA ALA A 31 -2.57 5.67 24.46
C ALA A 31 -1.50 4.97 23.60
N GLN A 32 -1.12 3.73 23.91
CA GLN A 32 -0.15 2.97 23.14
C GLN A 32 -0.74 2.51 21.80
N ALA A 33 -2.02 2.14 21.77
CA ALA A 33 -2.73 1.83 20.52
C ALA A 33 -2.73 3.04 19.56
N GLN A 34 -2.97 4.25 20.08
CA GLN A 34 -2.91 5.47 19.28
C GLN A 34 -1.49 5.80 18.80
N GLU A 35 -0.47 5.57 19.63
CA GLU A 35 0.92 5.74 19.23
C GLU A 35 1.32 4.73 18.16
N PHE A 36 0.89 3.47 18.29
CA PHE A 36 1.14 2.42 17.32
C PHE A 36 0.57 2.77 15.94
N GLU A 37 -0.69 3.23 15.91
CA GLU A 37 -1.36 3.68 14.69
C GLU A 37 -0.56 4.77 13.98
N ARG A 38 -0.21 5.84 14.71
CA ARG A 38 0.54 6.97 14.14
C ARG A 38 1.96 6.59 13.72
N LYS A 39 2.66 5.83 14.54
CA LYS A 39 4.10 5.57 14.34
C LYS A 39 4.36 4.49 13.30
N TYR A 40 3.46 3.53 13.14
CA TYR A 40 3.70 2.38 12.27
C TYR A 40 2.68 2.30 11.14
N LEU A 41 1.39 2.38 11.43
CA LEU A 41 0.37 2.19 10.40
C LEU A 41 0.32 3.36 9.42
N GLU A 42 0.34 4.60 9.90
CA GLU A 42 0.38 5.78 9.01
C GLU A 42 1.61 5.78 8.10
N GLU A 43 2.79 5.42 8.63
CA GLU A 43 4.01 5.29 7.84
C GLU A 43 3.90 4.20 6.77
N ILE A 44 3.36 3.03 7.12
CA ILE A 44 3.11 1.94 6.18
C ILE A 44 2.12 2.37 5.08
N HIS A 45 1.01 3.01 5.45
CA HIS A 45 0.01 3.49 4.49
C HIS A 45 0.58 4.53 3.53
N SER A 46 1.38 5.46 4.04
CA SER A 46 2.09 6.46 3.25
C SER A 46 3.07 5.79 2.28
N GLY A 47 3.89 4.86 2.77
CA GLY A 47 4.87 4.12 1.97
C GLY A 47 4.22 3.28 0.86
N VAL A 48 3.13 2.58 1.18
CA VAL A 48 2.35 1.81 0.18
C VAL A 48 1.77 2.73 -0.88
N SER A 49 1.22 3.88 -0.50
CA SER A 49 0.65 4.85 -1.45
C SER A 49 1.72 5.38 -2.40
N ALA A 50 2.89 5.71 -1.87
CA ALA A 50 4.04 6.13 -2.69
C ALA A 50 4.51 5.01 -3.63
N ALA A 51 4.57 3.76 -3.15
CA ALA A 51 4.95 2.61 -3.96
C ALA A 51 3.97 2.38 -5.12
N ILE A 52 2.66 2.44 -4.86
CA ILE A 52 1.62 2.31 -5.91
C ILE A 52 1.78 3.41 -6.96
N ALA A 53 1.98 4.66 -6.55
CA ALA A 53 2.20 5.76 -7.48
C ALA A 53 3.44 5.56 -8.36
N ALA A 54 4.54 5.08 -7.77
CA ALA A 54 5.76 4.74 -8.51
C ALA A 54 5.52 3.58 -9.50
N MET A 55 4.78 2.55 -9.09
CA MET A 55 4.40 1.44 -9.98
C MET A 55 3.57 1.94 -11.18
N ASP A 56 2.60 2.81 -10.94
CA ASP A 56 1.75 3.39 -11.99
C ASP A 56 2.58 4.25 -12.97
N GLN A 57 3.56 4.99 -12.46
CA GLN A 57 4.50 5.76 -13.30
C GLN A 57 5.35 4.83 -14.18
N ILE A 58 5.88 3.73 -13.61
CA ILE A 58 6.69 2.76 -14.36
C ILE A 58 5.85 2.10 -15.47
N ASP A 59 4.63 1.68 -15.16
CA ASP A 59 3.73 1.04 -16.13
C ASP A 59 3.43 1.96 -17.33
N LYS A 60 3.23 3.26 -17.05
CA LYS A 60 3.05 4.29 -18.07
C LYS A 60 4.27 4.46 -18.97
N GLN A 61 5.47 4.49 -18.40
CA GLN A 61 6.72 4.64 -19.16
C GLN A 61 6.99 3.42 -20.04
N ILE A 62 6.81 2.21 -19.50
CA ILE A 62 6.98 0.96 -20.26
C ILE A 62 5.98 0.89 -21.42
N SER A 63 4.72 1.25 -21.16
CA SER A 63 3.68 1.28 -22.19
C SER A 63 4.01 2.27 -23.30
N LYS A 64 4.54 3.45 -22.96
CA LYS A 64 4.99 4.44 -23.94
C LYS A 64 6.16 3.92 -24.78
N LEU A 65 7.19 3.37 -24.14
CA LEU A 65 8.34 2.80 -24.85
C LEU A 65 7.93 1.67 -25.81
N ARG A 66 6.96 0.85 -25.42
CA ARG A 66 6.45 -0.23 -26.29
C ARG A 66 5.72 0.31 -27.52
N ASN A 67 5.04 1.44 -27.39
CA ASN A 67 4.35 2.10 -28.51
C ASN A 67 5.32 2.89 -29.40
N ASP A 68 6.39 3.44 -28.83
CA ASP A 68 7.39 4.24 -29.58
C ASP A 68 8.37 3.34 -30.37
N CYS A 69 8.57 2.08 -29.96
CA CYS A 69 9.49 1.12 -30.59
C CYS A 69 8.81 0.03 -31.44
N GLY A 70 7.50 0.13 -31.70
CA GLY A 70 6.72 -0.80 -32.52
C GLY A 70 6.22 -0.14 -33.80
#